data_AF-A0A7G1IEY2-F1
#
_entry.id   AF-A0A7G1IEY2-F1
#
_cell.length_a   1.000
_cell.length_b   1.000
_cell.length_c   1.000
_cell.angle_alpha   90.00
_cell.angle_beta   90.00
_cell.angle_gamma   90.00
#
_symmetry.space_group_name_H-M   'P 1'
#
loop_
_entity.id
_entity.type
_entity.pdbx_description
1 polymer ?
#
loop_
_entity_poly.entity_id
_entity_poly.type
_entity_poly.pdbx_seq_one_letter_code
_entity_poly.pdbx_strand_id
1 'polypeptide(L)'
;MGYYARPDIPIHYLLADTFTVCDHYHSSLLGGTMPNRLYWISGTVNPDGDQGGPQIVEPSIQPKLTFSWRIMPQNLSDAGISWKVYNSKLLGGLNDTSLSRNGYVGSFKAAGDPRSDLARYGIAPTYPMDFVLDVINNRLPQVSWVVPLTVDSEHPSFPIAVGAVTIVNLIRTLLRNPAVWEKTALIIAYDEHGGFFDHVTPPTAPPGTPGEWIPNSVDINKVDGSGGIRGRSVWGTGCHVSLSLPTVEAG
;
A
#
# COMPACT_ATOMS: atom_id res chain seq x y z
N MET A 1 1.70 25.87 7.96
CA MET A 1 1.59 24.43 7.63
C MET A 1 1.71 23.65 8.93
N GLY A 2 0.83 22.68 9.16
CA GLY A 2 0.90 21.82 10.35
C GLY A 2 1.88 20.68 10.12
N TYR A 3 2.59 20.26 11.17
CA TYR A 3 3.40 19.05 11.22
C TYR A 3 3.32 18.49 12.64
N TYR A 4 3.56 17.19 12.78
CA TYR A 4 3.61 16.54 14.09
C TYR A 4 5.03 16.59 14.66
N ALA A 5 5.13 16.94 15.92
CA ALA A 5 6.35 16.83 16.69
C ALA A 5 6.42 15.49 17.42
N ARG A 6 7.58 15.20 18.01
CA ARG A 6 7.84 13.97 18.76
C ARG A 6 6.81 13.65 19.86
N PRO A 7 6.30 14.63 20.64
CA PRO A 7 5.25 14.38 21.63
C PRO A 7 3.89 13.99 21.01
N ASP A 8 3.63 14.36 19.76
CA ASP A 8 2.33 14.12 19.12
C ASP A 8 2.23 12.70 18.54
N ILE A 9 3.35 12.18 18.01
CA ILE A 9 3.46 10.84 17.40
C ILE A 9 4.62 10.02 18.03
N PRO A 10 4.58 9.77 19.35
CA PRO A 10 5.70 9.19 20.07
C PRO A 10 6.06 7.77 19.61
N ILE A 11 5.08 7.00 19.10
CA ILE A 11 5.31 5.66 18.57
C ILE A 11 6.12 5.71 17.28
N HIS A 12 5.80 6.61 16.35
CA HIS A 12 6.53 6.75 15.09
C HIS A 12 7.98 7.15 15.33
N TYR A 13 8.24 8.09 16.23
CA TYR A 13 9.61 8.45 16.59
C TYR A 13 10.34 7.33 17.32
N LEU A 14 9.66 6.56 18.18
CA LEU A 14 10.28 5.38 18.80
C LEU A 14 10.71 4.36 17.73
N LEU A 15 9.88 4.12 16.72
CA LEU A 15 10.23 3.22 15.62
C LEU A 15 11.37 3.78 14.77
N ALA A 16 11.35 5.08 14.47
CA ALA A 16 12.41 5.75 13.74
C ALA A 16 13.77 5.72 14.46
N ASP A 17 13.78 5.84 15.79
CA ASP A 17 15.01 5.78 16.59
C ASP A 17 15.54 4.34 16.74
N THR A 18 14.67 3.34 16.59
CA THR A 18 15.00 1.92 16.79
C THR A 18 15.35 1.21 15.48
N PHE A 19 14.78 1.67 14.36
CA PHE A 19 14.81 0.97 13.08
C PHE A 19 15.16 1.91 11.92
N THR A 20 15.31 1.33 10.72
CA THR A 20 15.61 2.08 9.51
C THR A 20 14.40 2.87 9.03
N VAL A 21 14.63 4.14 8.68
CA VAL A 21 13.68 5.02 7.99
C VAL A 21 14.19 5.30 6.58
N CYS A 22 13.29 5.31 5.60
CA CYS A 22 13.56 5.85 4.26
C CYS A 22 12.85 7.20 4.14
N ASP A 23 13.62 8.28 4.22
CA ASP A 23 13.15 9.68 4.15
C ASP A 23 13.04 10.23 2.72
N HIS A 24 13.32 9.39 1.72
CA HIS A 24 13.18 9.70 0.29
C HIS A 24 12.23 8.71 -0.41
N TYR A 25 11.15 8.35 0.28
CA TYR A 25 10.03 7.57 -0.25
C TYR A 25 8.96 8.49 -0.84
N HIS A 26 8.50 8.19 -2.05
CA HIS A 26 7.46 8.93 -2.73
C HIS A 26 6.34 7.98 -3.15
N SER A 27 5.09 8.43 -3.04
CA SER A 27 3.96 7.72 -3.64
C SER A 27 4.16 7.66 -5.15
N SER A 28 3.77 6.55 -5.78
CA SER A 28 4.01 6.37 -7.20
C SER A 28 3.22 7.34 -8.06
N LEU A 29 2.01 7.64 -7.62
CA LEU A 29 1.11 8.58 -8.23
C LEU A 29 0.86 9.75 -7.26
N LEU A 30 0.94 10.97 -7.76
CA LEU A 30 0.50 12.17 -7.03
C LEU A 30 -1.03 12.23 -7.01
N GLY A 31 -1.64 11.35 -6.21
CA GLY A 31 -3.08 11.21 -6.06
C GLY A 31 -3.42 10.24 -4.94
N GLY A 32 -4.64 9.69 -4.98
CA GLY A 32 -5.23 8.98 -3.86
C GLY A 32 -4.70 7.57 -3.61
N THR A 33 -5.33 6.91 -2.65
CA THR A 33 -5.08 5.54 -2.22
C THR A 33 -5.11 4.51 -3.35
N MET A 34 -6.20 4.44 -4.12
CA MET A 34 -6.42 3.37 -5.11
C MET A 34 -5.30 3.26 -6.15
N PRO A 35 -4.91 4.34 -6.87
CA PRO A 35 -3.79 4.27 -7.81
C PRO A 35 -2.49 3.80 -7.16
N ASN A 36 -2.16 4.31 -5.96
CA ASN A 36 -0.92 3.96 -5.29
C ASN A 36 -0.89 2.52 -4.78
N ARG A 37 -2.03 1.99 -4.32
CA ARG A 37 -2.16 0.56 -3.98
C ARG A 37 -2.10 -0.35 -5.21
N LEU A 38 -2.55 0.13 -6.38
CA LEU A 38 -2.33 -0.59 -7.65
C LEU A 38 -0.84 -0.65 -8.00
N TYR A 39 -0.09 0.43 -7.78
CA TYR A 39 1.38 0.40 -7.91
C TYR A 39 2.03 -0.58 -6.94
N TRP A 40 1.62 -0.61 -5.67
CA TRP A 40 2.15 -1.59 -4.70
C TRP A 40 1.98 -3.04 -5.13
N ILE A 41 0.86 -3.38 -5.76
CA ILE A 41 0.55 -4.78 -6.11
C ILE A 41 0.93 -5.15 -7.55
N SER A 42 1.11 -4.18 -8.44
CA SER A 42 1.28 -4.46 -9.87
C SER A 42 2.32 -3.61 -10.58
N GLY A 43 2.84 -2.56 -9.95
CA GLY A 43 3.80 -1.64 -10.55
C GLY A 43 3.21 -0.74 -11.63
N THR A 44 1.88 -0.68 -11.79
CA THR A 44 1.24 0.13 -12.83
C THR A 44 -0.22 0.47 -12.48
N VAL A 45 -0.74 1.51 -13.13
CA VAL A 45 -2.17 1.85 -13.18
C VAL A 45 -2.77 1.58 -14.57
N ASN A 46 -2.03 0.91 -15.44
CA ASN A 46 -2.34 0.65 -16.85
C ASN A 46 -2.55 1.95 -17.67
N PRO A 47 -1.50 2.75 -17.88
CA PRO A 47 -1.57 4.09 -18.49
C PRO A 47 -2.20 4.11 -19.88
N ASP A 48 -2.04 3.04 -20.67
CA ASP A 48 -2.57 2.93 -22.03
C ASP A 48 -4.09 2.67 -22.07
N GLY A 49 -4.67 2.26 -20.95
CA GLY A 49 -6.12 2.09 -20.77
C GLY A 49 -6.76 0.87 -21.42
N ASP A 50 -5.98 0.04 -22.11
CA ASP A 50 -6.42 -1.19 -22.78
C ASP A 50 -6.85 -2.33 -21.84
N GLN A 51 -6.49 -2.29 -20.55
CA GLN A 51 -6.78 -3.32 -19.56
C GLN A 51 -7.68 -2.85 -18.41
N GLY A 52 -8.44 -1.76 -18.62
CA GLY A 52 -9.39 -1.19 -17.66
C GLY A 52 -8.87 -0.01 -16.86
N GLY A 53 -7.63 0.44 -17.11
CA GLY A 53 -7.10 1.72 -16.64
C GLY A 53 -7.37 2.86 -17.63
N PRO A 54 -6.63 3.98 -17.54
CA PRO A 54 -5.74 4.33 -16.45
C PRO A 54 -6.53 4.67 -15.17
N GLN A 55 -6.27 3.97 -14.06
CA GLN A 55 -6.89 4.30 -12.78
C GLN A 55 -6.06 5.37 -12.07
N ILE A 56 -6.42 6.63 -12.27
CA ILE A 56 -5.63 7.80 -11.79
C ILE A 56 -6.37 8.66 -10.77
N VAL A 57 -7.65 8.36 -10.53
CA VAL A 57 -8.51 9.07 -9.57
C VAL A 57 -8.92 8.11 -8.47
N GLU A 58 -9.14 8.63 -7.27
CA GLU A 58 -9.76 7.89 -6.18
C GLU A 58 -11.25 7.68 -6.48
N PRO A 59 -11.72 6.45 -6.69
CA PRO A 59 -13.12 6.22 -7.03
C PRO A 59 -13.97 6.22 -5.76
N SER A 60 -15.15 6.82 -5.81
CA SER A 60 -16.08 6.81 -4.66
C SER A 60 -16.57 5.40 -4.30
N ILE A 61 -16.58 4.49 -5.28
CA ILE A 61 -16.94 3.08 -5.13
C ILE A 61 -15.81 2.25 -5.71
N GLN A 62 -15.44 1.17 -5.03
CA GLN A 62 -14.40 0.29 -5.54
C GLN A 62 -14.76 -0.28 -6.93
N PRO A 63 -13.87 -0.16 -7.94
CA PRO A 63 -14.05 -0.80 -9.23
C PRO A 63 -13.90 -2.32 -9.04
N LYS A 64 -14.97 -3.10 -9.24
CA LYS A 64 -14.95 -4.56 -9.05
C LYS A 64 -14.77 -5.27 -10.38
N LEU A 65 -13.80 -6.19 -10.43
CA LEU A 65 -13.51 -6.99 -11.63
C LEU A 65 -13.34 -6.12 -12.90
N THR A 66 -12.77 -4.93 -12.74
CA THR A 66 -12.57 -3.97 -13.82
C THR A 66 -11.24 -4.22 -14.52
N PHE A 67 -10.20 -4.46 -13.73
CA PHE A 67 -8.82 -4.53 -14.20
C PHE A 67 -8.45 -5.91 -14.70
N SER A 68 -7.67 -5.98 -15.77
CA SER A 68 -7.32 -7.25 -16.42
C SER A 68 -5.83 -7.48 -16.59
N TRP A 69 -4.99 -6.52 -16.18
CA TRP A 69 -3.54 -6.71 -16.18
C TRP A 69 -3.11 -7.67 -15.08
N ARG A 70 -1.89 -8.18 -15.24
CA ARG A 70 -1.28 -9.13 -14.34
C ARG A 70 -0.66 -8.42 -13.12
N ILE A 71 -0.76 -9.05 -11.95
CA ILE A 71 -0.28 -8.49 -10.68
C ILE A 71 0.73 -9.40 -9.97
N MET A 72 1.49 -8.83 -9.03
CA MET A 72 2.54 -9.51 -8.28
C MET A 72 2.07 -10.80 -7.59
N PRO A 73 0.89 -10.86 -6.95
CA PRO A 73 0.36 -12.11 -6.40
C PRO A 73 0.28 -13.29 -7.39
N GLN A 74 -0.01 -13.02 -8.66
CA GLN A 74 -0.01 -14.08 -9.69
C GLN A 74 1.42 -14.53 -10.00
N ASN A 75 2.39 -13.61 -10.02
CA ASN A 75 3.82 -13.96 -10.15
C ASN A 75 4.29 -14.82 -8.98
N LEU A 76 3.87 -14.51 -7.76
CA LEU A 76 4.19 -15.30 -6.57
C LEU A 76 3.58 -16.70 -6.63
N SER A 77 2.29 -16.81 -6.99
CA SER A 77 1.63 -18.09 -7.20
C SER A 77 2.34 -18.96 -8.23
N ASP A 78 2.67 -18.41 -9.40
CA ASP A 78 3.35 -19.16 -10.47
C ASP A 78 4.77 -19.59 -10.05
N ALA A 79 5.43 -18.83 -9.15
CA ALA A 79 6.72 -19.16 -8.57
C ALA A 79 6.63 -20.11 -7.36
N GLY A 80 5.44 -20.50 -6.92
CA GLY A 80 5.24 -21.32 -5.71
C GLY A 80 5.59 -20.60 -4.41
N ILE A 81 5.67 -19.27 -4.42
CA ILE A 81 5.95 -18.46 -3.23
C ILE A 81 4.64 -18.20 -2.50
N SER A 82 4.57 -18.59 -1.23
CA SER A 82 3.36 -18.41 -0.43
C SER A 82 3.08 -16.93 -0.15
N TRP A 83 1.84 -16.50 -0.36
CA TRP A 83 1.45 -15.11 -0.15
C TRP A 83 0.01 -14.98 0.36
N LYS A 84 -0.29 -13.90 1.09
CA LYS A 84 -1.66 -13.49 1.46
C LYS A 84 -1.81 -11.98 1.57
N VAL A 85 -3.00 -11.48 1.30
CA VAL A 85 -3.44 -10.11 1.64
C VAL A 85 -4.49 -10.19 2.73
N TYR A 86 -4.17 -9.66 3.90
CA TYR A 86 -5.05 -9.59 5.06
C TYR A 86 -5.74 -8.23 5.08
N ASN A 87 -7.05 -8.21 4.83
CA ASN A 87 -7.85 -6.97 4.87
C ASN A 87 -8.82 -7.01 6.05
N SER A 88 -9.09 -5.85 6.66
CA SER A 88 -10.17 -5.75 7.64
C SER A 88 -11.54 -5.80 6.96
N LYS A 89 -12.40 -6.75 7.38
CA LYS A 89 -13.77 -6.91 6.85
C LYS A 89 -14.86 -6.47 7.82
N LEU A 90 -14.48 -5.82 8.93
CA LEU A 90 -15.35 -5.51 10.06
C LEU A 90 -16.61 -4.72 9.68
N LEU A 91 -16.52 -3.80 8.72
CA LEU A 91 -17.65 -2.97 8.28
C LEU A 91 -18.47 -3.58 7.12
N GLY A 92 -18.15 -4.82 6.71
CA GLY A 92 -18.93 -5.57 5.73
C GLY A 92 -19.21 -4.81 4.44
N GLY A 93 -20.43 -4.93 3.91
CA GLY A 93 -20.85 -4.31 2.65
C GLY A 93 -21.19 -2.83 2.67
N LEU A 94 -21.19 -2.22 3.86
CA LEU A 94 -21.33 -0.77 4.01
C LEU A 94 -20.02 -0.04 3.70
N ASN A 95 -18.92 -0.79 3.49
CA ASN A 95 -17.58 -0.27 3.23
C ASN A 95 -17.03 -0.73 1.87
N ASP A 96 -17.85 -0.64 0.82
CA ASP A 96 -17.47 -0.87 -0.59
C ASP A 96 -16.67 0.30 -1.19
N THR A 97 -15.99 1.06 -0.33
CA THR A 97 -15.03 2.07 -0.71
C THR A 97 -13.74 1.38 -1.13
N SER A 98 -12.96 2.05 -1.98
CA SER A 98 -11.59 1.68 -2.35
C SER A 98 -10.66 1.35 -1.17
N LEU A 99 -11.07 1.73 0.05
CA LEU A 99 -10.26 1.67 1.25
C LEU A 99 -10.39 0.37 2.06
N SER A 100 -11.35 -0.55 1.81
CA SER A 100 -11.59 -1.59 2.84
C SER A 100 -12.18 -2.98 2.50
N ARG A 101 -13.21 -3.20 1.66
CA ARG A 101 -13.94 -4.49 1.78
C ARG A 101 -13.26 -5.72 1.16
N ASN A 102 -12.77 -5.62 -0.08
CA ASN A 102 -12.21 -6.78 -0.80
C ASN A 102 -10.71 -6.66 -1.08
N GLY A 103 -10.08 -5.61 -0.51
CA GLY A 103 -8.76 -5.16 -0.94
C GLY A 103 -8.74 -4.79 -2.42
N TYR A 104 -7.67 -4.16 -2.87
CA TYR A 104 -7.46 -3.83 -4.29
C TYR A 104 -7.39 -5.08 -5.19
N VAL A 105 -7.15 -6.28 -4.64
CA VAL A 105 -7.18 -7.55 -5.41
C VAL A 105 -8.57 -7.85 -5.99
N GLY A 106 -9.65 -7.50 -5.27
CA GLY A 106 -11.02 -7.67 -5.76
C GLY A 106 -11.38 -6.83 -6.99
N SER A 107 -10.53 -5.87 -7.35
CA SER A 107 -10.69 -5.06 -8.55
C SER A 107 -10.26 -5.75 -9.84
N PHE A 108 -9.58 -6.90 -9.74
CA PHE A 108 -9.05 -7.63 -10.88
C PHE A 108 -9.99 -8.75 -11.35
N LYS A 109 -10.24 -8.84 -12.66
CA LYS A 109 -11.08 -9.88 -13.29
C LYS A 109 -10.64 -11.29 -12.92
N ALA A 110 -9.33 -11.52 -12.78
CA ALA A 110 -8.77 -12.81 -12.40
C ALA A 110 -9.22 -13.27 -11.00
N ALA A 111 -9.64 -12.36 -10.12
CA ALA A 111 -10.19 -12.69 -8.81
C ALA A 111 -11.70 -13.08 -8.86
N GLY A 112 -12.33 -12.98 -10.04
CA GLY A 112 -13.74 -13.31 -10.24
C GLY A 112 -14.04 -14.80 -10.17
N ASP A 113 -13.05 -15.67 -10.38
CA ASP A 113 -13.18 -17.11 -10.11
C ASP A 113 -12.94 -17.37 -8.61
N PRO A 114 -13.93 -17.85 -7.84
CA PRO A 114 -13.76 -18.21 -6.43
C PRO A 114 -12.71 -19.30 -6.19
N ARG A 115 -12.33 -20.06 -7.22
CA ARG A 115 -11.28 -21.07 -7.15
C ARG A 115 -9.88 -20.52 -7.42
N SER A 116 -9.75 -19.27 -7.87
CA SER A 116 -8.46 -18.63 -8.11
C SER A 116 -7.67 -18.43 -6.82
N ASP A 117 -6.34 -18.41 -6.95
CA ASP A 117 -5.45 -18.01 -5.86
C ASP A 117 -5.72 -16.58 -5.39
N LEU A 118 -6.11 -15.69 -6.30
CA LEU A 118 -6.50 -14.32 -5.95
C LEU A 118 -7.70 -14.29 -5.00
N ALA A 119 -8.71 -15.10 -5.24
CA ALA A 119 -9.85 -15.22 -4.32
C ALA A 119 -9.42 -15.84 -2.98
N ARG A 120 -8.63 -16.92 -3.02
CA ARG A 120 -8.22 -17.69 -1.83
C ARG A 120 -7.25 -16.96 -0.90
N TYR A 121 -6.31 -16.21 -1.47
CA TYR A 121 -5.21 -15.60 -0.72
C TYR A 121 -5.24 -14.08 -0.73
N GLY A 122 -5.87 -13.46 -1.72
CA GLY A 122 -5.99 -11.99 -1.82
C GLY A 122 -7.29 -11.40 -1.29
N ILE A 123 -8.38 -12.20 -1.28
CA ILE A 123 -9.70 -11.74 -0.84
C ILE A 123 -10.15 -12.45 0.43
N ALA A 124 -10.01 -13.79 0.53
CA ALA A 124 -10.55 -14.55 1.65
C ALA A 124 -9.93 -14.20 3.02
N PRO A 125 -8.60 -14.01 3.16
CA PRO A 125 -8.00 -13.74 4.47
C PRO A 125 -8.46 -12.43 5.10
N THR A 126 -8.47 -12.40 6.42
CA THR A 126 -8.96 -11.28 7.23
C THR A 126 -7.93 -10.78 8.23
N TYR A 127 -7.93 -9.48 8.45
CA TYR A 127 -7.20 -8.83 9.53
C TYR A 127 -8.18 -8.40 10.64
N PRO A 128 -7.86 -8.60 11.94
CA PRO A 128 -6.61 -9.16 12.47
C PRO A 128 -6.60 -10.70 12.59
N MET A 129 -7.75 -11.37 12.51
CA MET A 129 -7.89 -12.76 12.96
C MET A 129 -6.99 -13.76 12.23
N ASP A 130 -7.06 -13.84 10.89
CA ASP A 130 -6.27 -14.84 10.15
C ASP A 130 -4.77 -14.52 10.21
N PHE A 131 -4.40 -13.25 10.25
CA PHE A 131 -3.00 -12.83 10.42
C PHE A 131 -2.44 -13.32 11.76
N VAL A 132 -3.16 -13.08 12.86
CA VAL A 132 -2.76 -13.56 14.20
C VAL A 132 -2.65 -15.08 14.20
N LEU A 133 -3.63 -15.78 13.63
CA LEU A 133 -3.62 -17.25 13.56
C LEU A 133 -2.44 -17.78 12.74
N ASP A 134 -2.11 -17.16 11.61
CA ASP A 134 -0.96 -17.56 10.81
C ASP A 134 0.36 -17.32 11.54
N VAL A 135 0.49 -16.20 12.26
CA VAL A 135 1.69 -15.92 13.07
C VAL A 135 1.85 -16.93 14.21
N ILE A 136 0.84 -17.13 15.06
CA ILE A 136 0.98 -18.01 16.24
C ILE A 136 1.19 -19.49 15.87
N ASN A 137 0.71 -19.91 14.69
CA ASN A 137 0.86 -21.28 14.21
C ASN A 137 2.10 -21.48 13.32
N ASN A 138 2.98 -20.47 13.19
CA ASN A 138 4.17 -20.52 12.33
C ASN A 138 3.81 -20.82 10.85
N ARG A 139 2.73 -20.19 10.36
CA ARG A 139 2.21 -20.31 8.98
C ARG A 139 2.09 -18.96 8.27
N LEU A 140 2.81 -17.95 8.74
CA LEU A 140 2.88 -16.67 8.05
C LEU A 140 3.46 -16.89 6.63
N PRO A 141 2.77 -16.48 5.56
CA PRO A 141 3.28 -16.59 4.20
C PRO A 141 4.58 -15.81 4.01
N GLN A 142 5.38 -16.24 3.03
CA GLN A 142 6.63 -15.56 2.66
C GLN A 142 6.40 -14.09 2.26
N VAL A 143 5.25 -13.77 1.65
CA VAL A 143 4.86 -12.40 1.35
C VAL A 143 3.47 -12.11 1.94
N SER A 144 3.41 -11.17 2.87
CA SER A 144 2.17 -10.83 3.58
C SER A 144 1.89 -9.35 3.48
N TRP A 145 0.74 -9.00 2.90
CA TRP A 145 0.23 -7.63 2.92
C TRP A 145 -0.82 -7.50 4.02
N VAL A 146 -0.66 -6.54 4.92
CA VAL A 146 -1.63 -6.24 5.97
C VAL A 146 -2.23 -4.87 5.68
N VAL A 147 -3.53 -4.84 5.44
CA VAL A 147 -4.28 -3.61 5.16
C VAL A 147 -5.30 -3.42 6.29
N PRO A 148 -5.02 -2.49 7.23
CA PRO A 148 -5.95 -2.21 8.32
C PRO A 148 -7.22 -1.53 7.80
N LEU A 149 -8.22 -1.42 8.67
CA LEU A 149 -9.43 -0.68 8.36
C LEU A 149 -9.10 0.80 8.17
N THR A 150 -9.88 1.54 7.37
CA THR A 150 -9.65 2.98 7.14
C THR A 150 -9.51 3.77 8.44
N VAL A 151 -10.34 3.50 9.44
CA VAL A 151 -10.33 4.18 10.74
C VAL A 151 -9.05 3.92 11.56
N ASP A 152 -8.34 2.83 11.21
CA ASP A 152 -7.14 2.32 11.88
C ASP A 152 -5.86 2.55 11.05
N SER A 153 -5.96 3.31 9.95
CA SER A 153 -4.92 3.43 8.92
C SER A 153 -4.17 4.78 8.89
N GLU A 154 -4.47 5.68 9.84
CA GLU A 154 -3.97 7.06 9.86
C GLU A 154 -4.43 7.92 8.68
N HIS A 155 -5.47 7.48 7.95
CA HIS A 155 -6.11 8.29 6.92
C HIS A 155 -6.49 9.68 7.48
N PRO A 156 -6.29 10.80 6.76
CA PRO A 156 -6.35 12.18 7.30
C PRO A 156 -7.61 12.56 8.09
N SER A 157 -8.72 11.87 7.84
CA SER A 157 -10.00 12.07 8.54
C SER A 157 -10.07 11.39 9.91
N PHE A 158 -9.05 10.63 10.32
CA PHE A 158 -9.05 9.83 11.54
C PHE A 158 -7.83 10.13 12.43
N PRO A 159 -7.92 9.91 13.75
CA PRO A 159 -6.81 10.21 14.66
C PRO A 159 -5.60 9.29 14.44
N ILE A 160 -4.42 9.87 14.30
CA ILE A 160 -3.15 9.14 14.13
C ILE A 160 -2.87 8.17 15.28
N ALA A 161 -3.28 8.51 16.50
CA ALA A 161 -3.11 7.64 17.65
C ALA A 161 -3.76 6.25 17.47
N VAL A 162 -4.83 6.15 16.67
CA VAL A 162 -5.49 4.86 16.37
C VAL A 162 -4.60 4.00 15.47
N GLY A 163 -3.99 4.59 14.43
CA GLY A 163 -3.05 3.86 13.59
C GLY A 163 -1.75 3.48 14.30
N ALA A 164 -1.25 4.33 15.19
CA ALA A 164 -0.14 4.00 16.08
C ALA A 164 -0.42 2.74 16.92
N VAL A 165 -1.66 2.58 17.42
CA VAL A 165 -2.10 1.37 18.13
C VAL A 165 -2.09 0.15 17.19
N THR A 166 -2.54 0.31 15.94
CA THR A 166 -2.49 -0.75 14.92
C THR A 166 -1.06 -1.22 14.68
N ILE A 167 -0.11 -0.30 14.50
CA ILE A 167 1.31 -0.62 14.31
C ILE A 167 1.85 -1.40 15.52
N VAL A 168 1.59 -0.91 16.74
CA VAL A 168 2.01 -1.58 17.97
C VAL A 168 1.41 -2.98 18.07
N ASN A 169 0.15 -3.17 17.72
CA ASN A 169 -0.51 -4.48 17.76
C ASN A 169 0.06 -5.45 16.72
N LEU A 170 0.42 -4.96 15.53
CA LEU A 170 1.08 -5.76 14.50
C LEU A 170 2.45 -6.25 14.99
N ILE A 171 3.29 -5.33 15.51
CA ILE A 171 4.60 -5.67 16.06
C ILE A 171 4.47 -6.65 17.24
N ARG A 172 3.55 -6.39 18.17
CA ARG A 172 3.27 -7.31 19.29
C ARG A 172 2.83 -8.69 18.82
N THR A 173 2.06 -8.77 17.73
CA THR A 173 1.62 -10.05 17.17
C THR A 173 2.83 -10.83 16.65
N LEU A 174 3.70 -10.20 15.86
CA LEU A 174 4.92 -10.83 15.35
C LEU A 174 5.85 -11.28 16.50
N LEU A 175 6.07 -10.44 17.50
CA LEU A 175 6.92 -10.74 18.66
C LEU A 175 6.42 -11.92 19.52
N ARG A 176 5.14 -12.31 19.42
CA ARG A 176 4.61 -13.49 20.12
C ARG A 176 5.16 -14.80 19.58
N ASN A 177 5.70 -14.81 18.36
CA ASN A 177 6.35 -15.98 17.78
C ASN A 177 7.78 -15.63 17.35
N PRO A 178 8.80 -15.89 18.21
CA PRO A 178 10.21 -15.63 17.89
C PRO A 178 10.67 -16.24 16.57
N ALA A 179 10.21 -17.45 16.24
CA ALA A 179 10.59 -18.14 15.00
C ALA A 179 10.09 -17.42 13.72
N VAL A 180 8.98 -16.68 13.82
CA VAL A 180 8.49 -15.81 12.75
C VAL A 180 9.23 -14.48 12.78
N TRP A 181 9.32 -13.83 13.95
CA TRP A 181 9.95 -12.51 14.10
C TRP A 181 11.39 -12.48 13.59
N GLU A 182 12.21 -13.47 13.96
CA GLU A 182 13.64 -13.56 13.60
C GLU A 182 13.90 -13.65 12.09
N LYS A 183 12.87 -13.94 11.29
CA LYS A 183 12.97 -14.14 9.83
C LYS A 183 12.07 -13.20 9.03
N THR A 184 11.44 -12.23 9.70
CA THR A 184 10.47 -11.33 9.07
C THR A 184 11.07 -9.93 8.92
N ALA A 185 11.05 -9.41 7.70
CA ALA A 185 11.14 -7.98 7.47
C ALA A 185 9.73 -7.40 7.44
N LEU A 186 9.42 -6.54 8.40
CA LEU A 186 8.19 -5.74 8.37
C LEU A 186 8.47 -4.45 7.56
N ILE A 187 7.47 -3.98 6.82
CA ILE A 187 7.55 -2.73 6.05
C ILE A 187 6.30 -1.95 6.40
N ILE A 188 6.47 -0.77 6.99
CA ILE A 188 5.38 0.17 7.25
C ILE A 188 5.48 1.26 6.19
N ALA A 189 4.47 1.34 5.32
CA ALA A 189 4.42 2.28 4.22
C ALA A 189 3.04 2.92 4.14
N TYR A 190 3.02 4.16 3.67
CA TYR A 190 1.81 4.93 3.40
C TYR A 190 1.57 4.94 1.89
N ASP A 191 0.32 4.74 1.48
CA ASP A 191 -0.05 4.71 0.06
C ASP A 191 0.04 6.11 -0.56
N GLU A 192 -0.27 7.15 0.20
CA GLU A 192 -0.18 8.54 -0.22
C GLU A 192 0.15 9.48 0.96
N HIS A 193 0.27 10.78 0.70
CA HIS A 193 0.77 11.79 1.66
C HIS A 193 -0.35 12.57 2.39
N GLY A 194 -1.61 12.16 2.24
CA GLY A 194 -2.80 12.74 2.85
C GLY A 194 -3.21 14.12 2.31
N GLY A 195 -2.56 14.60 1.23
CA GLY A 195 -2.64 16.00 0.83
C GLY A 195 -1.90 16.97 1.77
N PHE A 196 -1.11 16.45 2.72
CA PHE A 196 -0.28 17.26 3.61
C PHE A 196 0.95 17.80 2.87
N PHE A 197 1.54 18.86 3.42
CA PHE A 197 2.68 19.49 2.79
C PHE A 197 3.98 18.71 3.01
N ASP A 198 4.69 18.48 1.92
CA ASP A 198 6.11 18.13 1.92
C ASP A 198 6.88 19.19 1.13
N HIS A 199 8.08 19.51 1.59
CA HIS A 199 8.99 20.44 0.93
C HIS A 199 9.76 19.80 -0.23
N VAL A 200 9.92 18.47 -0.23
CA VAL A 200 10.65 17.73 -1.26
C VAL A 200 9.77 17.57 -2.48
N THR A 201 10.25 18.07 -3.61
CA THR A 201 9.58 17.81 -4.89
C THR A 201 9.81 16.36 -5.28
N PRO A 202 8.77 15.56 -5.53
CA PRO A 202 8.92 14.16 -5.91
C PRO A 202 9.67 14.04 -7.24
N PRO A 203 10.55 13.04 -7.39
CA PRO A 203 11.20 12.77 -8.66
C PRO A 203 10.15 12.39 -9.70
N THR A 204 10.36 12.87 -10.92
CA THR A 204 9.47 12.64 -12.04
C THR A 204 10.25 11.92 -13.14
N ALA A 205 9.65 10.88 -13.72
CA ALA A 205 10.23 10.20 -14.87
C ALA A 205 10.54 11.19 -16.03
N PRO A 206 11.65 11.01 -16.77
CA PRO A 206 11.93 11.85 -17.94
C PRO A 206 10.80 11.79 -18.98
N PRO A 207 10.55 12.89 -19.73
CA PRO A 207 9.58 12.90 -20.83
C PRO A 207 9.81 11.75 -21.83
N GLY A 208 8.74 11.02 -22.15
CA GLY A 208 8.77 9.91 -23.10
C GLY A 208 9.19 8.57 -22.50
N THR A 209 9.43 8.48 -21.18
CA THR A 209 9.65 7.19 -20.52
C THR A 209 8.44 6.27 -20.72
N PRO A 210 8.59 5.07 -21.34
CA PRO A 210 7.46 4.19 -21.63
C PRO A 210 6.70 3.79 -20.37
N GLY A 211 5.36 3.83 -20.40
CA GLY A 211 4.51 3.50 -19.26
C GLY A 211 4.46 4.56 -18.15
N GLU A 212 5.31 5.60 -18.21
CA GLU A 212 5.39 6.62 -17.16
C GLU A 212 4.54 7.87 -17.44
N TRP A 213 3.91 7.93 -18.60
CA TRP A 213 3.12 9.08 -19.07
C TRP A 213 1.77 8.62 -19.56
N ILE A 214 0.71 9.35 -19.19
CA ILE A 214 -0.63 9.12 -19.73
C ILE A 214 -0.70 9.74 -21.13
N PRO A 215 -0.99 8.94 -22.18
CA PRO A 215 -1.25 9.47 -23.51
C PRO A 215 -2.42 10.44 -23.46
N ASN A 216 -2.28 11.62 -24.08
CA ASN A 216 -3.33 12.65 -24.15
C ASN A 216 -3.75 13.27 -22.80
N SER A 217 -2.89 13.21 -21.77
CA SER A 217 -3.10 13.98 -20.54
C SER A 217 -3.22 15.48 -20.82
N VAL A 218 -4.05 16.15 -19.99
CA VAL A 218 -4.21 17.60 -20.02
C VAL A 218 -2.84 18.25 -19.79
N ASP A 219 -2.43 19.13 -20.70
CA ASP A 219 -1.24 19.94 -20.52
C ASP A 219 -1.54 21.03 -19.49
N ILE A 220 -1.16 20.80 -18.24
CA ILE A 220 -1.46 21.71 -17.12
C ILE A 220 -0.86 23.09 -17.35
N ASN A 221 0.21 23.20 -18.15
CA ASN A 221 0.82 24.49 -18.50
C ASN A 221 -0.08 25.33 -19.41
N LYS A 222 -1.14 24.74 -19.98
CA LYS A 222 -2.16 25.41 -20.78
C LYS A 222 -3.44 25.69 -20.00
N VAL A 223 -3.47 25.38 -18.69
CA VAL A 223 -4.61 25.66 -17.81
C VAL A 223 -4.35 26.98 -17.09
N ASP A 224 -5.21 27.98 -17.31
CA ASP A 224 -5.10 29.28 -16.64
C ASP A 224 -5.13 29.13 -15.11
N GLY A 225 -4.13 29.69 -14.43
CA GLY A 225 -4.02 29.66 -12.96
C GLY A 225 -3.18 28.52 -12.38
N SER A 226 -2.60 27.63 -13.20
CA SER A 226 -1.82 26.46 -12.74
C SER A 226 -0.38 26.72 -12.28
N GLY A 227 -0.02 27.97 -11.96
CA GLY A 227 1.37 28.44 -11.82
C GLY A 227 2.26 27.73 -10.77
N GLY A 228 1.72 26.84 -9.94
CA GLY A 228 2.43 26.13 -8.87
C GLY A 228 2.95 24.73 -9.23
N ILE A 229 2.32 24.00 -10.17
CA ILE A 229 2.74 22.64 -10.57
C ILE A 229 3.06 22.66 -12.07
N ARG A 230 4.33 22.44 -12.42
CA ARG A 230 4.79 22.43 -13.81
C ARG A 230 5.07 20.99 -14.26
N GLY A 231 4.60 20.64 -15.46
CA GLY A 231 4.80 19.32 -16.07
C GLY A 231 3.49 18.58 -16.33
N ARG A 232 3.50 17.59 -17.24
CA ARG A 232 2.38 16.63 -17.36
C ARG A 232 2.37 15.73 -16.10
N SER A 233 1.26 15.05 -15.78
CA SER A 233 1.22 14.10 -14.66
C SER A 233 2.33 13.06 -14.82
N VAL A 234 3.29 13.02 -13.89
CA VAL A 234 4.44 12.11 -13.91
C VAL A 234 4.41 11.21 -12.67
N TRP A 235 4.86 9.98 -12.83
CA TRP A 235 4.98 9.01 -11.74
C TRP A 235 6.40 8.98 -11.17
N GLY A 236 6.49 8.63 -9.88
CA GLY A 236 7.75 8.38 -9.17
C GLY A 236 7.87 6.90 -8.81
N THR A 237 9.05 6.30 -8.92
CA THR A 237 9.30 4.96 -8.40
C THR A 237 9.56 5.04 -6.89
N GLY A 238 8.66 4.50 -6.07
CA GLY A 238 8.86 4.41 -4.62
C GLY A 238 9.83 3.29 -4.25
N CYS A 239 10.96 3.64 -3.64
CA CYS A 239 11.91 2.68 -3.07
C CYS A 239 11.35 2.05 -1.78
N HIS A 240 11.49 0.73 -1.60
CA HIS A 240 10.91 0.00 -0.45
C HIS A 240 11.79 0.08 0.82
N VAL A 241 11.18 0.44 1.97
CA VAL A 241 11.78 0.27 3.31
C VAL A 241 11.90 -1.23 3.60
N SER A 242 12.99 -1.69 4.22
CA SER A 242 13.12 -3.06 4.74
C SER A 242 13.52 -3.01 6.21
N LEU A 243 12.74 -3.60 7.10
CA LEU A 243 13.20 -3.88 8.47
C LEU A 243 14.11 -5.12 8.44
N SER A 244 15.42 -4.94 8.42
CA SER A 244 16.38 -6.04 8.69
C SER A 244 16.85 -5.99 10.13
N LEU A 245 16.85 -7.15 10.80
CA LEU A 245 17.42 -7.28 12.15
C LEU A 245 18.94 -7.00 12.12
N PRO A 246 19.50 -6.29 13.11
CA PRO A 246 20.93 -6.32 13.33
C PRO A 246 21.32 -7.76 13.71
N THR A 247 22.30 -8.32 13.00
CA THR A 247 22.95 -9.57 13.37
C THR A 247 23.48 -9.44 14.78
N VAL A 248 22.93 -10.23 15.71
CA VAL A 248 23.56 -10.45 17.01
C VAL A 248 24.81 -11.27 16.74
N GLU A 249 25.97 -10.61 16.72
CA GLU A 249 27.26 -11.31 16.80
C GLU A 249 27.29 -12.05 18.14
N ALA A 250 27.17 -13.37 18.05
CA ALA A 250 27.39 -14.24 19.18
C ALA A 250 28.91 -14.35 19.41
N GLY A 251 29.36 -13.77 20.52
CA GLY A 251 30.48 -14.22 21.37
C GLY A 251 31.86 -14.36 20.73
#